data_AF-A0A2H8TW53-F1
#
_entry.id   AF-A0A2H8TW53-F1
#
_cell.length_a   1.000
_cell.length_b   1.000
_cell.length_c   1.000
_cell.angle_alpha   90.00
_cell.angle_beta   90.00
_cell.angle_gamma   90.00
#
_symmetry.space_group_name_H-M   'P 1'
#
loop_
_entity.id
_entity.type
_entity.pdbx_description
1 polymer ?
#
loop_
_entity_poly.entity_id
_entity_poly.type
_entity_poly.pdbx_seq_one_letter_code
_entity_poly.pdbx_strand_id
1 'polypeptide(L)'
;MASTSLAKQLQKLSAPQTSILSLGHKKTSLLIQPQDIGNHDLSAFFEVGLKGFKELCGINTKFLKFKSTLFSHSWQTKQRAILNLSENQNIDSLIEEFLCLLSPYFNSKPALYALEWLVHRFNIEQYNTDILLGYTLPYVSTQVFTRLIQVIPLKNNPEVAKNWWWLTRSKKTGVQINEQSFIAEAINDTRLLKLICSIVVKVIDEHKAVDELVLVWTNFYAKLLVSAFISSTISKNNLITIFLPSIIAGLESDARPYTVSSLIVIGVMSKYITYTEKLRSSLVKKILLVKHEQLYYNNTLLLSVIFKSTRNSPNVKVPNSCIKYMAEHTNLQIEAFKKLLKSDKSIFYLLTVRDSIMLSKKDKSICSFASDLINLIDLNDDDYTIELVKLIMYSSNNEPWYLEIVKNIKNKYI
;
A
#
# COMPACT_ATOMS: atom_id res chain seq x y z
N MET A 1 -6.80 26.22 -35.29
CA MET A 1 -8.03 27.03 -35.29
C MET A 1 -8.37 27.39 -33.85
N ALA A 2 -8.50 28.67 -33.53
CA ALA A 2 -8.85 29.10 -32.18
C ALA A 2 -10.28 28.64 -31.84
N SER A 3 -10.43 27.85 -30.77
CA SER A 3 -11.74 27.41 -30.27
C SER A 3 -12.57 28.63 -29.85
N THR A 4 -13.75 28.83 -30.43
CA THR A 4 -14.65 29.93 -30.08
C THR A 4 -15.16 29.81 -28.64
N SER A 5 -15.57 30.92 -28.02
CA SER A 5 -16.12 30.92 -26.64
C SER A 5 -17.30 29.94 -26.49
N LEU A 6 -18.16 29.88 -27.52
CA LEU A 6 -19.29 28.95 -27.60
C LEU A 6 -18.83 27.48 -27.70
N ALA A 7 -17.79 27.18 -28.48
CA ALA A 7 -17.23 25.83 -28.55
C ALA A 7 -16.69 25.36 -27.19
N LYS A 8 -16.05 26.27 -26.43
CA LYS A 8 -15.61 25.96 -25.05
C LYS A 8 -16.79 25.77 -24.09
N GLN A 9 -17.88 26.53 -24.25
CA GLN A 9 -19.09 26.36 -23.43
C GLN A 9 -19.81 25.05 -23.74
N LEU A 10 -19.96 24.68 -25.02
CA LEU A 10 -20.53 23.40 -25.43
C LEU A 10 -19.66 22.22 -24.97
N GLN A 11 -18.34 22.35 -25.02
CA GLN A 11 -17.42 21.33 -24.49
C GLN A 11 -17.51 21.18 -22.96
N LYS A 12 -17.87 22.24 -22.23
CA LYS A 12 -18.14 22.14 -20.78
C LYS A 12 -19.49 21.49 -20.48
N LEU A 13 -20.45 21.57 -21.39
CA LEU A 13 -21.79 20.99 -21.25
C LEU A 13 -21.90 19.57 -21.82
N SER A 14 -20.87 19.06 -22.50
CA SER A 14 -20.89 17.70 -23.05
C SER A 14 -20.87 16.66 -21.94
N ALA A 15 -21.98 15.94 -21.77
CA ALA A 15 -22.12 14.84 -20.83
C ALA A 15 -21.90 13.49 -21.54
N PRO A 16 -21.37 12.46 -20.84
CA PRO A 16 -21.17 11.12 -21.42
C PRO A 16 -22.42 10.54 -22.10
N GLN A 17 -23.59 10.76 -21.48
CA GLN A 17 -24.89 10.34 -22.02
C GLN A 17 -25.14 10.89 -23.43
N THR A 18 -24.87 12.19 -23.66
CA THR A 18 -25.08 12.85 -24.95
C THR A 18 -24.11 12.35 -26.02
N SER A 19 -22.88 11.99 -25.65
CA SER A 19 -21.91 11.42 -26.59
C SER A 19 -22.19 9.97 -26.96
N ILE A 20 -22.75 9.18 -26.03
CA ILE A 20 -23.07 7.76 -26.24
C ILE A 20 -24.30 7.59 -27.11
N LEU A 21 -25.30 8.46 -26.94
CA LEU A 21 -26.53 8.45 -27.73
C LEU A 21 -26.36 9.14 -29.11
N SER A 22 -25.19 9.71 -29.40
CA SER A 22 -24.93 10.36 -30.68
C SER A 22 -24.76 9.34 -31.82
N LEU A 23 -25.30 9.67 -32.99
CA LEU A 23 -25.17 8.85 -34.22
C LEU A 23 -23.71 8.62 -34.67
N GLY A 24 -22.76 9.41 -34.17
CA GLY A 24 -21.32 9.29 -34.45
C GLY A 24 -20.51 8.53 -33.39
N HIS A 25 -21.17 7.91 -32.40
CA HIS A 25 -20.48 7.19 -31.33
C HIS A 25 -19.70 5.99 -31.91
N LYS A 26 -18.37 6.03 -31.78
CA LYS A 26 -17.51 4.92 -32.18
C LYS A 26 -17.45 3.88 -31.08
N LYS A 27 -17.83 2.64 -31.41
CA LYS A 27 -17.62 1.48 -30.53
C LYS A 27 -16.12 1.34 -30.23
N THR A 28 -15.78 1.05 -28.98
CA THR A 28 -14.41 0.86 -28.50
C THR A 28 -14.29 -0.53 -27.88
N SER A 29 -13.14 -1.18 -28.09
CA SER A 29 -12.90 -2.56 -27.66
C SER A 29 -11.48 -2.69 -27.11
N LEU A 30 -11.29 -3.50 -26.06
CA LEU A 30 -9.97 -3.82 -25.51
C LEU A 30 -9.30 -4.96 -26.27
N LEU A 31 -10.10 -5.85 -26.87
CA LEU A 31 -9.66 -7.10 -27.47
C LEU A 31 -9.64 -7.09 -29.00
N ILE A 32 -10.60 -6.38 -29.61
CA ILE A 32 -10.89 -6.38 -31.04
C ILE A 32 -10.28 -5.12 -31.67
N GLN A 33 -9.69 -5.28 -32.86
CA GLN A 33 -9.15 -4.13 -33.58
C GLN A 33 -10.27 -3.22 -34.08
N PRO A 34 -10.08 -1.89 -34.12
CA PRO A 34 -11.13 -0.92 -34.48
C PRO A 34 -11.87 -1.22 -35.78
N GLN A 35 -11.20 -1.82 -36.77
CA GLN A 35 -11.78 -2.18 -38.06
C GLN A 35 -12.77 -3.35 -37.98
N ASP A 36 -12.57 -4.27 -37.03
CA ASP A 36 -13.36 -5.50 -36.91
C ASP A 36 -14.51 -5.36 -35.91
N ILE A 37 -14.51 -4.34 -35.05
CA ILE A 37 -15.57 -4.11 -34.04
C ILE A 37 -16.96 -4.02 -34.67
N GLY A 38 -17.06 -3.47 -35.89
CA GLY A 38 -18.32 -3.36 -36.63
C GLY A 38 -18.96 -4.70 -36.97
N ASN A 39 -18.16 -5.77 -37.06
CA ASN A 39 -18.60 -7.11 -37.42
C ASN A 39 -19.23 -7.88 -36.25
N HIS A 40 -19.14 -7.34 -35.03
CA HIS A 40 -19.66 -7.96 -33.82
C HIS A 40 -20.92 -7.25 -33.32
N ASP A 41 -21.94 -8.06 -33.06
CA ASP A 41 -23.18 -7.64 -32.44
C ASP A 41 -23.07 -7.66 -30.91
N LEU A 42 -24.08 -7.10 -30.23
CA LEU A 42 -24.08 -7.02 -28.77
C LEU A 42 -24.14 -8.41 -28.11
N SER A 43 -24.77 -9.39 -28.77
CA SER A 43 -24.84 -10.77 -28.29
C SER A 43 -23.45 -11.40 -28.22
N ALA A 44 -22.63 -11.24 -29.26
CA ALA A 44 -21.26 -11.74 -29.26
C ALA A 44 -20.42 -11.14 -28.11
N PHE A 45 -20.53 -9.82 -27.86
CA PHE A 45 -19.84 -9.19 -26.73
C PHE A 45 -20.33 -9.74 -25.38
N PHE A 46 -21.63 -10.00 -25.25
CA PHE A 46 -22.18 -10.59 -24.03
C PHE A 46 -21.67 -12.02 -23.81
N GLU A 47 -21.64 -12.86 -24.85
CA GLU A 47 -21.14 -14.23 -24.74
C GLU A 47 -19.67 -14.30 -24.33
N VAL A 48 -18.83 -13.44 -24.93
CA VAL A 48 -17.41 -13.30 -24.56
C VAL A 48 -17.29 -12.84 -23.10
N GLY A 49 -18.04 -11.82 -22.70
CA GLY A 49 -18.08 -11.32 -21.33
C GLY A 49 -18.50 -12.39 -20.33
N LEU A 50 -19.57 -13.11 -20.63
CA LEU A 50 -20.12 -14.17 -19.78
C LEU A 50 -19.14 -15.34 -19.65
N LYS A 51 -18.40 -15.67 -20.72
CA LYS A 51 -17.33 -16.68 -20.68
C LYS A 51 -16.22 -16.24 -19.72
N GLY A 52 -15.70 -15.03 -19.89
CA GLY A 52 -14.67 -14.48 -19.00
C GLY A 52 -15.13 -14.45 -17.54
N PHE A 53 -16.37 -14.02 -17.30
CA PHE A 53 -16.98 -14.00 -15.98
C PHE A 53 -17.10 -15.40 -15.35
N LYS A 54 -17.53 -16.42 -16.11
CA LYS A 54 -17.62 -17.80 -15.61
C LYS A 54 -16.25 -18.36 -15.25
N GLU A 55 -15.24 -18.11 -16.08
CA GLU A 55 -13.85 -18.51 -15.81
C GLU A 55 -13.32 -17.80 -14.54
N LEU A 56 -13.58 -16.49 -14.37
CA LEU A 56 -13.26 -15.75 -13.15
C LEU A 56 -13.96 -16.32 -11.91
N CYS A 57 -15.25 -16.70 -12.02
CA CYS A 57 -15.97 -17.34 -10.92
C CYS A 57 -15.35 -18.69 -10.52
N GLY A 58 -14.77 -19.42 -11.48
CA GLY A 58 -14.02 -20.65 -11.22
C GLY A 58 -12.70 -20.41 -10.49
N ILE A 59 -12.07 -19.26 -10.71
CA ILE A 59 -10.83 -18.84 -10.01
C ILE A 59 -11.14 -18.28 -8.62
N ASN A 60 -12.18 -17.45 -8.51
CA ASN A 60 -12.57 -16.78 -7.28
C ASN A 60 -14.10 -16.67 -7.20
N THR A 61 -14.70 -17.41 -6.26
CA THR A 61 -16.15 -17.50 -6.12
C THR A 61 -16.81 -16.18 -5.73
N LYS A 62 -16.07 -15.20 -5.20
CA LYS A 62 -16.59 -13.86 -4.88
C LYS A 62 -17.16 -13.14 -6.11
N PHE A 63 -16.73 -13.48 -7.32
CA PHE A 63 -17.29 -12.93 -8.54
C PHE A 63 -18.77 -13.30 -8.76
N LEU A 64 -19.26 -14.39 -8.16
CA LEU A 64 -20.65 -14.84 -8.33
C LEU A 64 -21.69 -13.77 -7.98
N LYS A 65 -21.36 -12.84 -7.06
CA LYS A 65 -22.25 -11.72 -6.69
C LYS A 65 -22.64 -10.81 -7.88
N PHE A 66 -21.83 -10.79 -8.93
CA PHE A 66 -22.08 -9.95 -10.12
C PHE A 66 -22.93 -10.64 -11.20
N LYS A 67 -23.27 -11.92 -11.02
CA LYS A 67 -24.00 -12.72 -12.01
C LYS A 67 -25.40 -12.16 -12.30
N SER A 68 -26.14 -11.81 -11.25
CA SER A 68 -27.49 -11.26 -11.35
C SER A 68 -27.52 -9.75 -11.61
N THR A 69 -26.36 -9.08 -11.54
CA THR A 69 -26.25 -7.62 -11.73
C THR A 69 -25.57 -7.30 -13.06
N LEU A 70 -24.25 -7.11 -13.08
CA LEU A 70 -23.47 -6.67 -14.24
C LEU A 70 -23.49 -7.67 -15.42
N PHE A 71 -23.63 -8.96 -15.12
CA PHE A 71 -23.63 -10.04 -16.11
C PHE A 71 -25.03 -10.67 -16.33
N SER A 72 -26.10 -9.95 -15.96
CA SER A 72 -27.46 -10.41 -16.22
C SER A 72 -27.83 -10.28 -17.70
N HIS A 73 -28.63 -11.22 -18.21
CA HIS A 73 -29.15 -11.18 -19.59
C HIS A 73 -30.00 -9.93 -19.86
N SER A 74 -30.57 -9.29 -18.83
CA SER A 74 -31.34 -8.04 -18.98
C SER A 74 -30.50 -6.90 -19.59
N TRP A 75 -29.17 -6.96 -19.41
CA TRP A 75 -28.25 -6.03 -20.05
C TRP A 75 -28.01 -6.33 -21.52
N GLN A 76 -28.72 -7.23 -22.20
CA GLN A 76 -28.70 -7.23 -23.67
C GLN A 76 -29.69 -6.21 -24.27
N THR A 77 -30.72 -5.81 -23.52
CA THR A 77 -31.79 -4.92 -24.04
C THR A 77 -31.84 -3.54 -23.39
N LYS A 78 -31.33 -3.38 -22.16
CA LYS A 78 -31.26 -2.09 -21.45
C LYS A 78 -30.32 -1.07 -22.12
N GLN A 79 -30.06 0.10 -21.56
CA GLN A 79 -28.88 0.90 -21.93
C GLN A 79 -28.55 1.83 -20.79
N ARG A 80 -27.28 1.89 -20.39
CA ARG A 80 -26.88 2.69 -19.23
C ARG A 80 -27.20 4.19 -19.41
N ALA A 81 -27.02 4.71 -20.62
CA ALA A 81 -27.21 6.12 -20.93
C ALA A 81 -28.64 6.64 -20.72
N ILE A 82 -29.64 5.76 -20.69
CA ILE A 82 -31.06 6.12 -20.47
C ILE A 82 -31.54 5.88 -19.04
N LEU A 83 -30.68 5.35 -18.16
CA LEU A 83 -31.00 5.12 -16.75
C LEU A 83 -30.97 6.43 -15.96
N ASN A 84 -31.70 6.46 -14.84
CA ASN A 84 -31.70 7.61 -13.96
C ASN A 84 -30.36 7.72 -13.19
N LEU A 85 -30.19 8.84 -12.48
CA LEU A 85 -28.93 9.14 -11.79
C LEU A 85 -28.64 8.16 -10.64
N SER A 86 -29.65 7.76 -9.87
CA SER A 86 -29.49 6.82 -8.75
C SER A 86 -29.12 5.41 -9.24
N GLU A 87 -29.76 4.95 -10.32
CA GLU A 87 -29.41 3.68 -10.96
C GLU A 87 -27.98 3.69 -11.49
N ASN A 88 -27.54 4.80 -12.09
CA ASN A 88 -26.17 4.95 -12.56
C ASN A 88 -25.16 4.93 -11.40
N GLN A 89 -25.46 5.58 -10.28
CA GLN A 89 -24.61 5.53 -9.08
C GLN A 89 -24.48 4.12 -8.51
N ASN A 90 -25.58 3.35 -8.48
CA ASN A 90 -25.55 1.95 -8.04
C ASN A 90 -24.66 1.10 -8.97
N ILE A 91 -24.73 1.36 -10.28
CA ILE A 91 -23.86 0.71 -11.27
C ILE A 91 -22.40 1.12 -11.06
N ASP A 92 -22.11 2.38 -10.77
CA ASP A 92 -20.76 2.86 -10.46
C ASP A 92 -20.15 2.12 -9.28
N SER A 93 -20.92 1.94 -8.19
CA SER A 93 -20.46 1.18 -7.03
C SER A 93 -20.20 -0.29 -7.36
N LEU A 94 -21.09 -0.93 -8.12
CA LEU A 94 -20.91 -2.32 -8.57
C LEU A 94 -19.67 -2.47 -9.46
N ILE A 95 -19.41 -1.51 -10.34
CA ILE A 95 -18.23 -1.50 -11.20
C ILE A 95 -16.97 -1.32 -10.36
N GLU A 96 -16.95 -0.42 -9.38
CA GLU A 96 -15.81 -0.26 -8.49
C GLU A 96 -15.51 -1.55 -7.71
N GLU A 97 -16.53 -2.18 -7.14
CA GLU A 97 -16.37 -3.47 -6.45
C GLU A 97 -15.84 -4.57 -7.38
N PHE A 98 -16.35 -4.62 -8.61
CA PHE A 98 -15.90 -5.60 -9.60
C PHE A 98 -14.45 -5.37 -9.99
N LEU A 99 -14.04 -4.11 -10.22
CA LEU A 99 -12.68 -3.74 -10.58
C LEU A 99 -11.69 -3.94 -9.44
N CYS A 100 -12.10 -3.70 -8.19
CA CYS A 100 -11.31 -4.01 -7.01
C CYS A 100 -10.95 -5.51 -6.97
N LEU A 101 -11.98 -6.36 -7.10
CA LEU A 101 -11.84 -7.82 -7.10
C LEU A 101 -11.08 -8.36 -8.34
N LEU A 102 -11.23 -7.69 -9.48
CA LEU A 102 -10.56 -8.05 -10.74
C LEU A 102 -9.09 -7.61 -10.78
N SER A 103 -8.69 -6.61 -10.01
CA SER A 103 -7.37 -5.97 -10.15
C SER A 103 -6.18 -6.93 -10.07
N PRO A 104 -6.13 -7.97 -9.21
CA PRO A 104 -5.01 -8.93 -9.21
C PRO A 104 -4.94 -9.79 -10.49
N TYR A 105 -6.06 -9.88 -11.21
CA TYR A 105 -6.22 -10.74 -12.38
C TYR A 105 -6.20 -9.96 -13.70
N PHE A 106 -5.93 -8.65 -13.68
CA PHE A 106 -6.14 -7.76 -14.83
C PHE A 106 -5.50 -8.26 -16.15
N ASN A 107 -4.30 -8.85 -16.08
CA ASN A 107 -3.60 -9.38 -17.26
C ASN A 107 -4.12 -10.75 -17.73
N SER A 108 -4.99 -11.40 -16.98
CA SER A 108 -5.52 -12.72 -17.32
C SER A 108 -6.57 -12.62 -18.43
N LYS A 109 -6.61 -13.61 -19.31
CA LYS A 109 -7.60 -13.70 -20.38
C LYS A 109 -9.07 -13.65 -19.88
N PRO A 110 -9.45 -14.34 -18.78
CA PRO A 110 -10.79 -14.22 -18.20
C PRO A 110 -11.16 -12.79 -17.80
N ALA A 111 -10.22 -12.05 -17.21
CA ALA A 111 -10.43 -10.66 -16.81
C ALA A 111 -10.67 -9.75 -18.01
N LEU A 112 -9.86 -9.89 -19.06
CA LEU A 112 -10.03 -9.08 -20.27
C LEU A 112 -11.35 -9.36 -20.98
N TYR A 113 -11.78 -10.62 -21.02
CA TYR A 113 -13.07 -11.00 -21.57
C TYR A 113 -14.22 -10.36 -20.79
N ALA A 114 -14.18 -10.41 -19.45
CA ALA A 114 -15.20 -9.77 -18.62
C ALA A 114 -15.20 -8.23 -18.77
N LEU A 115 -14.02 -7.60 -18.84
CA LEU A 115 -13.87 -6.15 -19.05
C LEU A 115 -14.38 -5.71 -20.42
N GLU A 116 -14.22 -6.53 -21.45
CA GLU A 116 -14.73 -6.24 -22.80
C GLU A 116 -16.23 -5.95 -22.77
N TRP A 117 -16.99 -6.77 -22.05
CA TRP A 117 -18.42 -6.54 -21.84
C TRP A 117 -18.70 -5.25 -21.08
N LEU A 118 -17.92 -4.94 -20.03
CA LEU A 118 -18.13 -3.72 -19.26
C LEU A 118 -17.83 -2.46 -20.07
N VAL A 119 -16.77 -2.46 -20.88
CA VAL A 119 -16.44 -1.37 -21.82
C VAL A 119 -17.58 -1.19 -22.83
N HIS A 120 -17.99 -2.27 -23.50
CA HIS A 120 -19.01 -2.15 -24.54
C HIS A 120 -20.39 -1.80 -24.02
N ARG A 121 -20.78 -2.34 -22.87
CA ARG A 121 -22.15 -2.20 -22.38
C ARG A 121 -22.37 -1.07 -21.40
N PHE A 122 -21.41 -0.87 -20.50
CA PHE A 122 -21.52 0.11 -19.43
C PHE A 122 -20.66 1.35 -19.69
N ASN A 123 -19.92 1.39 -20.81
CA ASN A 123 -19.05 2.49 -21.20
C ASN A 123 -18.14 2.93 -20.03
N ILE A 124 -17.56 1.95 -19.32
CA ILE A 124 -16.75 2.21 -18.11
C ILE A 124 -15.51 3.06 -18.41
N GLU A 125 -15.05 3.05 -19.65
CA GLU A 125 -13.97 3.92 -20.13
C GLU A 125 -14.36 5.41 -20.15
N GLN A 126 -15.66 5.73 -20.12
CA GLN A 126 -16.20 7.09 -20.11
C GLN A 126 -16.80 7.47 -18.75
N TYR A 127 -17.60 6.58 -18.16
CA TYR A 127 -18.28 6.84 -16.89
C TYR A 127 -17.39 6.59 -15.66
N ASN A 128 -16.47 5.63 -15.75
CA ASN A 128 -15.71 5.13 -14.61
C ASN A 128 -14.19 5.24 -14.83
N THR A 129 -13.74 6.21 -15.63
CA THR A 129 -12.35 6.27 -16.08
C THR A 129 -11.33 6.31 -14.94
N ASP A 130 -11.56 7.14 -13.91
CA ASP A 130 -10.64 7.28 -12.78
C ASP A 130 -10.53 5.98 -11.98
N ILE A 131 -11.66 5.29 -11.78
CA ILE A 131 -11.75 4.01 -11.08
C ILE A 131 -11.02 2.95 -11.91
N LEU A 132 -11.35 2.84 -13.20
CA LEU A 132 -10.76 1.88 -14.12
C LEU A 132 -9.23 2.02 -14.19
N LEU A 133 -8.73 3.23 -14.43
CA LEU A 133 -7.29 3.46 -14.47
C LEU A 133 -6.65 3.20 -13.10
N GLY A 134 -7.28 3.66 -12.02
CA GLY A 134 -6.81 3.47 -10.65
C GLY A 134 -6.53 2.01 -10.33
N TYR A 135 -7.49 1.11 -10.55
CA TYR A 135 -7.36 -0.33 -10.27
C TYR A 135 -6.46 -1.09 -11.27
N THR A 136 -5.96 -0.45 -12.32
CA THR A 136 -5.05 -1.07 -13.30
C THR A 136 -3.64 -0.49 -13.28
N LEU A 137 -3.37 0.49 -12.41
CA LEU A 137 -2.07 1.18 -12.29
C LEU A 137 -0.85 0.27 -12.12
N PRO A 138 -0.89 -0.83 -11.35
CA PRO A 138 0.26 -1.72 -11.22
C PRO A 138 0.73 -2.33 -12.55
N TYR A 139 -0.12 -2.30 -13.57
CA TYR A 139 0.13 -2.89 -14.89
C TYR A 139 0.52 -1.87 -15.96
N VAL A 140 0.95 -0.67 -15.55
CA VAL A 140 1.28 0.46 -16.44
C VAL A 140 2.24 0.10 -17.58
N SER A 141 3.15 -0.85 -17.35
CA SER A 141 4.16 -1.31 -18.31
C SER A 141 3.68 -2.38 -19.27
N THR A 142 2.42 -2.83 -19.17
CA THR A 142 1.91 -3.92 -19.99
C THR A 142 1.26 -3.45 -21.29
N GLN A 143 1.25 -4.34 -22.29
CA GLN A 143 0.52 -4.07 -23.54
C GLN A 143 -0.98 -3.91 -23.29
N VAL A 144 -1.52 -4.65 -22.34
CA VAL A 144 -2.93 -4.61 -21.97
C VAL A 144 -3.31 -3.22 -21.47
N PHE A 145 -2.54 -2.66 -20.54
CA PHE A 145 -2.77 -1.29 -20.05
C PHE A 145 -2.62 -0.25 -21.17
N THR A 146 -1.67 -0.46 -22.08
CA THR A 146 -1.51 0.40 -23.27
C THR A 146 -2.77 0.41 -24.14
N ARG A 147 -3.39 -0.75 -24.37
CA ARG A 147 -4.68 -0.85 -25.10
C ARG A 147 -5.83 -0.20 -24.33
N LEU A 148 -5.88 -0.37 -23.01
CA LEU A 148 -6.87 0.27 -22.14
C LEU A 148 -6.84 1.80 -22.29
N ILE A 149 -5.64 2.40 -22.28
CA ILE A 149 -5.48 3.85 -22.48
C ILE A 149 -5.99 4.30 -23.86
N GLN A 150 -5.75 3.50 -24.90
CA GLN A 150 -6.19 3.82 -26.26
C GLN A 150 -7.72 3.87 -26.37
N VAL A 151 -8.41 3.00 -25.63
CA VAL A 151 -9.88 2.95 -25.54
C VAL A 151 -10.49 4.15 -24.81
N ILE A 152 -9.84 4.67 -23.77
CA ILE A 152 -10.36 5.77 -22.95
C ILE A 152 -10.40 7.08 -23.74
N PRO A 153 -11.54 7.80 -23.88
CA PRO A 153 -11.66 9.01 -24.70
C PRO A 153 -11.09 10.29 -24.03
N LEU A 154 -9.80 10.29 -23.65
CA LEU A 154 -9.13 11.43 -23.00
C LEU A 154 -9.33 12.79 -23.68
N LYS A 155 -9.41 12.87 -25.02
CA LYS A 155 -9.58 14.16 -25.72
C LYS A 155 -10.95 14.81 -25.49
N ASN A 156 -11.96 13.99 -25.21
CA ASN A 156 -13.35 14.44 -25.10
C ASN A 156 -13.74 14.76 -23.65
N ASN A 157 -12.86 14.47 -22.69
CA ASN A 157 -13.07 14.73 -21.28
C ASN A 157 -11.88 15.52 -20.70
N PRO A 158 -11.95 16.87 -20.70
CA PRO A 158 -10.84 17.73 -20.27
C PRO A 158 -10.41 17.51 -18.82
N GLU A 159 -11.33 17.13 -17.93
CA GLU A 159 -11.03 16.87 -16.52
C GLU A 159 -10.24 15.57 -16.36
N VAL A 160 -10.66 14.50 -17.02
CA VAL A 160 -9.91 13.25 -17.06
C VAL A 160 -8.56 13.45 -17.76
N ALA A 161 -8.52 14.22 -18.85
CA ALA A 161 -7.27 14.56 -19.54
C ALA A 161 -6.31 15.32 -18.62
N LYS A 162 -6.83 16.22 -17.78
CA LYS A 162 -6.03 16.95 -16.79
C LYS A 162 -5.53 16.02 -15.68
N ASN A 163 -6.39 15.13 -15.18
CA ASN A 163 -6.06 14.19 -14.13
C ASN A 163 -5.03 13.13 -14.56
N TRP A 164 -5.05 12.76 -15.85
CA TRP A 164 -4.22 11.70 -16.43
C TRP A 164 -3.38 12.20 -17.61
N TRP A 165 -2.92 13.45 -17.54
CA TRP A 165 -2.27 14.14 -18.65
C TRP A 165 -1.01 13.41 -19.16
N TRP A 166 -0.28 12.74 -18.29
CA TRP A 166 0.90 11.96 -18.61
C TRP A 166 0.61 10.73 -19.48
N LEU A 167 -0.62 10.18 -19.43
CA LEU A 167 -1.07 9.08 -20.30
C LEU A 167 -1.28 9.51 -21.75
N THR A 168 -1.38 10.81 -22.03
CA THR A 168 -1.71 11.31 -23.36
C THR A 168 -0.68 10.98 -24.44
N ARG A 169 0.60 10.83 -24.06
CA ARG A 169 1.69 10.43 -24.98
C ARG A 169 1.52 8.99 -25.42
N SER A 170 1.45 8.06 -24.46
CA SER A 170 1.28 6.63 -24.73
C SER A 170 -0.01 6.36 -25.49
N LYS A 171 -1.09 7.09 -25.18
CA LYS A 171 -2.34 7.02 -25.97
C LYS A 171 -2.13 7.27 -27.46
N LYS A 172 -1.35 8.30 -27.81
CA LYS A 172 -1.12 8.70 -29.21
C LYS A 172 -0.18 7.74 -29.94
N THR A 173 0.86 7.27 -29.27
CA THR A 173 1.91 6.46 -29.89
C THR A 173 1.62 4.96 -29.85
N GLY A 174 0.77 4.50 -28.93
CA GLY A 174 0.55 3.08 -28.67
C GLY A 174 1.76 2.37 -28.06
N VAL A 175 2.76 3.12 -27.61
CA VAL A 175 3.98 2.60 -27.00
C VAL A 175 3.73 2.35 -25.52
N GLN A 176 4.21 1.21 -25.03
CA GLN A 176 4.15 0.84 -23.62
C GLN A 176 4.84 1.89 -22.75
N ILE A 177 4.26 2.15 -21.58
CA ILE A 177 4.81 3.11 -20.64
C ILE A 177 5.93 2.43 -19.86
N ASN A 178 7.10 3.05 -19.84
CA ASN A 178 8.17 2.60 -18.97
C ASN A 178 7.78 2.86 -17.50
N GLU A 179 7.84 1.83 -16.65
CA GLU A 179 7.46 1.91 -15.23
C GLU A 179 8.24 2.99 -14.47
N GLN A 180 9.54 3.15 -14.75
CA GLN A 180 10.38 4.16 -14.10
C GLN A 180 9.99 5.58 -14.52
N SER A 181 9.69 5.78 -15.81
CA SER A 181 9.17 7.06 -16.31
C SER A 181 7.84 7.42 -15.66
N PHE A 182 6.94 6.43 -15.54
CA PHE A 182 5.68 6.61 -14.83
C PHE A 182 5.91 7.00 -13.36
N ILE A 183 6.77 6.26 -12.64
CA ILE A 183 7.07 6.56 -11.23
C ILE A 183 7.64 7.98 -11.11
N ALA A 184 8.57 8.39 -11.98
CA ALA A 184 9.18 9.73 -11.95
C ALA A 184 8.15 10.87 -12.10
N GLU A 185 7.08 10.65 -12.88
CA GLU A 185 5.97 11.60 -12.98
C GLU A 185 5.02 11.49 -11.78
N ALA A 186 4.66 10.26 -11.38
CA ALA A 186 3.70 9.99 -10.33
C ALA A 186 4.13 10.49 -8.94
N ILE A 187 5.43 10.45 -8.63
CA ILE A 187 5.96 10.88 -7.33
C ILE A 187 5.76 12.38 -7.05
N ASN A 188 5.44 13.19 -8.07
CA ASN A 188 5.18 14.62 -7.92
C ASN A 188 3.68 14.96 -7.96
N ASP A 189 2.80 13.97 -8.16
CA ASP A 189 1.35 14.15 -8.16
C ASP A 189 0.73 13.71 -6.83
N THR A 190 0.48 14.66 -5.93
CA THR A 190 -0.15 14.40 -4.63
C THR A 190 -1.54 13.75 -4.73
N ARG A 191 -2.30 14.03 -5.79
CA ARG A 191 -3.63 13.45 -6.00
C ARG A 191 -3.49 11.96 -6.31
N LEU A 192 -2.58 11.61 -7.22
CA LEU A 192 -2.30 10.24 -7.58
C LEU A 192 -1.73 9.44 -6.41
N LEU A 193 -0.81 10.02 -5.64
CA LEU A 193 -0.26 9.40 -4.43
C LEU A 193 -1.35 9.08 -3.40
N LYS A 194 -2.28 10.02 -3.14
CA LYS A 194 -3.44 9.79 -2.26
C LYS A 194 -4.37 8.70 -2.80
N LEU A 195 -4.64 8.72 -4.10
CA LEU A 195 -5.49 7.73 -4.75
C LEU A 195 -4.92 6.32 -4.59
N ILE A 196 -3.62 6.13 -4.88
CA ILE A 196 -2.95 4.84 -4.78
C ILE A 196 -2.93 4.34 -3.32
N CYS A 197 -2.68 5.23 -2.37
CA CYS A 197 -2.75 4.89 -0.94
C CYS A 197 -4.14 4.46 -0.48
N SER A 198 -5.20 4.96 -1.10
CA SER A 198 -6.57 4.54 -0.82
C SER A 198 -6.91 3.20 -1.49
N ILE A 199 -6.59 3.06 -2.77
CA ILE A 199 -6.89 1.85 -3.55
C ILE A 199 -6.15 0.63 -2.99
N VAL A 200 -4.87 0.76 -2.63
CA VAL A 200 -4.08 -0.37 -2.12
C VAL A 200 -4.71 -0.97 -0.87
N VAL A 201 -5.26 -0.14 0.04
CA VAL A 201 -5.97 -0.62 1.24
C VAL A 201 -7.21 -1.42 0.84
N LYS A 202 -8.06 -0.87 -0.06
CA LYS A 202 -9.27 -1.55 -0.53
C LYS A 202 -8.96 -2.90 -1.18
N VAL A 203 -7.96 -2.96 -2.06
CA VAL A 203 -7.60 -4.19 -2.77
C VAL A 203 -7.06 -5.23 -1.79
N ILE A 204 -6.24 -4.82 -0.83
CA ILE A 204 -5.66 -5.74 0.14
C ILE A 204 -6.75 -6.26 1.07
N ASP A 205 -7.66 -5.43 1.55
CA ASP A 205 -8.79 -5.88 2.37
C ASP A 205 -9.68 -6.89 1.63
N GLU A 206 -9.85 -6.73 0.31
CA GLU A 206 -10.60 -7.65 -0.53
C GLU A 206 -9.88 -9.00 -0.74
N HIS A 207 -8.53 -9.00 -0.78
CA HIS A 207 -7.72 -10.16 -1.13
C HIS A 207 -6.80 -10.69 0.00
N LYS A 208 -6.94 -10.21 1.24
CA LYS A 208 -6.06 -10.50 2.38
C LYS A 208 -5.87 -11.98 2.72
N ALA A 209 -6.75 -12.87 2.25
CA ALA A 209 -6.64 -14.31 2.46
C ALA A 209 -5.55 -14.98 1.60
N VAL A 210 -5.10 -14.34 0.52
CA VAL A 210 -4.15 -14.92 -0.43
C VAL A 210 -3.04 -13.92 -0.74
N ASP A 211 -1.88 -14.12 -0.12
CA ASP A 211 -0.71 -13.25 -0.25
C ASP A 211 -0.26 -13.03 -1.70
N GLU A 212 -0.36 -14.05 -2.56
CA GLU A 212 0.04 -13.97 -3.96
C GLU A 212 -0.77 -12.95 -4.77
N LEU A 213 -2.06 -12.78 -4.45
CA LEU A 213 -2.94 -11.86 -5.17
C LEU A 213 -2.66 -10.39 -4.83
N VAL A 214 -2.15 -10.11 -3.63
CA VAL A 214 -1.83 -8.75 -3.21
C VAL A 214 -0.41 -8.34 -3.58
N LEU A 215 0.46 -9.29 -3.94
CA LEU A 215 1.89 -9.05 -4.16
C LEU A 215 2.17 -8.00 -5.24
N VAL A 216 1.44 -8.03 -6.35
CA VAL A 216 1.58 -7.06 -7.45
C VAL A 216 1.32 -5.63 -6.94
N TRP A 217 0.28 -5.47 -6.14
CA TRP A 217 -0.10 -4.20 -5.54
C TRP A 217 0.87 -3.73 -4.48
N THR A 218 1.28 -4.61 -3.56
CA THR A 218 2.22 -4.24 -2.48
C THR A 218 3.60 -3.89 -3.02
N ASN A 219 4.04 -4.57 -4.09
CA ASN A 219 5.30 -4.26 -4.77
C ASN A 219 5.24 -2.90 -5.47
N PHE A 220 4.16 -2.64 -6.23
CA PHE A 220 3.95 -1.36 -6.88
C PHE A 220 3.88 -0.21 -5.86
N TYR A 221 3.12 -0.41 -4.78
CA TYR A 221 3.01 0.52 -3.66
C TYR A 221 4.38 0.81 -3.02
N ALA A 222 5.14 -0.22 -2.65
CA ALA A 222 6.46 -0.06 -2.04
C ALA A 222 7.39 0.75 -2.95
N LYS A 223 7.49 0.36 -4.23
CA LYS A 223 8.34 1.04 -5.22
C LYS A 223 7.98 2.52 -5.32
N LEU A 224 6.70 2.84 -5.51
CA LEU A 224 6.24 4.21 -5.69
C LEU A 224 6.54 5.08 -4.46
N LEU A 225 6.22 4.59 -3.26
CA LEU A 225 6.39 5.36 -2.02
C LEU A 225 7.86 5.54 -1.67
N VAL A 226 8.68 4.50 -1.86
CA VAL A 226 10.14 4.59 -1.72
C VAL A 226 10.71 5.63 -2.69
N SER A 227 10.34 5.56 -3.97
CA SER A 227 10.77 6.56 -4.96
C SER A 227 10.29 7.97 -4.63
N ALA A 228 9.08 8.12 -4.08
CA ALA A 228 8.59 9.42 -3.63
C ALA A 228 9.45 9.99 -2.50
N PHE A 229 9.81 9.17 -1.51
CA PHE A 229 10.69 9.61 -0.42
C PHE A 229 12.11 9.92 -0.89
N ILE A 230 12.63 9.24 -1.92
CA ILE A 230 13.99 9.48 -2.43
C ILE A 230 14.03 10.71 -3.32
N SER A 231 13.14 10.81 -4.31
CA SER A 231 13.32 11.70 -5.47
C SER A 231 12.22 12.74 -5.69
N SER A 232 11.12 12.72 -4.92
CA SER A 232 10.03 13.69 -5.10
C SER A 232 10.45 15.10 -4.71
N THR A 233 9.89 16.08 -5.42
CA THR A 233 9.97 17.51 -5.09
C THR A 233 9.02 17.92 -3.95
N ILE A 234 8.05 17.07 -3.60
CA ILE A 234 7.11 17.30 -2.50
C ILE A 234 7.87 17.26 -1.17
N SER A 235 7.54 18.17 -0.26
CA SER A 235 8.13 18.20 1.08
C SER A 235 7.91 16.87 1.82
N LYS A 236 8.92 16.41 2.57
CA LYS A 236 8.85 15.12 3.27
C LYS A 236 7.69 15.08 4.28
N ASN A 237 7.38 16.20 4.93
CA ASN A 237 6.23 16.31 5.84
C ASN A 237 4.88 16.08 5.14
N ASN A 238 4.73 16.61 3.91
CA ASN A 238 3.52 16.38 3.13
C ASN A 238 3.41 14.93 2.68
N LEU A 239 4.54 14.32 2.26
CA LEU A 239 4.58 12.89 1.92
C LEU A 239 4.20 12.02 3.12
N ILE A 240 4.74 12.28 4.32
CA ILE A 240 4.36 11.57 5.55
C ILE A 240 2.85 11.70 5.78
N THR A 241 2.29 12.90 5.63
CA THR A 241 0.86 13.13 5.84
C THR A 241 -0.01 12.31 4.88
N ILE A 242 0.43 12.15 3.63
CA ILE A 242 -0.28 11.36 2.61
C ILE A 242 -0.14 9.85 2.88
N PHE A 243 1.07 9.40 3.23
CA PHE A 243 1.39 7.97 3.29
C PHE A 243 1.09 7.32 4.64
N LEU A 244 1.15 8.07 5.75
CA LEU A 244 1.03 7.50 7.08
C LEU A 244 -0.25 6.69 7.32
N PRO A 245 -1.45 7.11 6.84
CA PRO A 245 -2.66 6.30 7.00
C PRO A 245 -2.56 4.92 6.34
N SER A 246 -2.03 4.83 5.11
CA SER A 246 -1.88 3.55 4.41
C SER A 246 -0.73 2.72 4.99
N ILE A 247 0.35 3.36 5.45
CA ILE A 247 1.44 2.66 6.14
C ILE A 247 0.93 1.99 7.42
N ILE A 248 0.16 2.72 8.24
CA ILE A 248 -0.43 2.18 9.48
C ILE A 248 -1.38 1.03 9.17
N ALA A 249 -2.25 1.17 8.16
CA ALA A 249 -3.12 0.07 7.72
C ALA A 249 -2.31 -1.17 7.32
N GLY A 250 -1.18 -1.01 6.65
CA GLY A 250 -0.29 -2.13 6.31
C GLY A 250 0.42 -2.77 7.50
N LEU A 251 0.79 -1.98 8.54
CA LEU A 251 1.35 -2.54 9.78
C LEU A 251 0.33 -3.37 10.56
N GLU A 252 -0.96 -3.03 10.46
CA GLU A 252 -2.07 -3.73 11.14
C GLU A 252 -2.68 -4.87 10.31
N SER A 253 -2.29 -4.97 9.04
CA SER A 253 -2.83 -5.94 8.09
C SER A 253 -2.45 -7.37 8.45
N ASP A 254 -3.34 -8.30 8.12
CA ASP A 254 -3.06 -9.75 8.18
C ASP A 254 -2.28 -10.24 6.93
N ALA A 255 -2.21 -9.43 5.88
CA ALA A 255 -1.51 -9.77 4.65
C ALA A 255 -0.01 -9.45 4.78
N ARG A 256 0.83 -10.48 4.87
CA ARG A 256 2.28 -10.33 5.10
C ARG A 256 2.97 -9.43 4.08
N PRO A 257 2.68 -9.51 2.76
CA PRO A 257 3.30 -8.63 1.76
C PRO A 257 3.02 -7.16 2.02
N TYR A 258 1.83 -6.82 2.56
CA TYR A 258 1.50 -5.43 2.85
C TYR A 258 2.32 -4.91 4.03
N THR A 259 2.37 -5.69 5.11
CA THR A 259 3.19 -5.34 6.27
C THR A 259 4.65 -5.16 5.91
N VAL A 260 5.21 -6.09 5.12
CA VAL A 260 6.60 -5.98 4.63
C VAL A 260 6.80 -4.71 3.81
N SER A 261 5.88 -4.38 2.89
CA SER A 261 5.97 -3.16 2.09
C SER A 261 5.95 -1.89 2.96
N SER A 262 5.09 -1.84 3.99
CA SER A 262 5.03 -0.73 4.94
C SER A 262 6.31 -0.60 5.76
N LEU A 263 6.89 -1.71 6.23
CA LEU A 263 8.16 -1.71 6.96
C LEU A 263 9.31 -1.19 6.09
N ILE A 264 9.38 -1.59 4.81
CA ILE A 264 10.38 -1.10 3.85
C ILE A 264 10.24 0.42 3.67
N VAL A 265 9.02 0.93 3.48
CA VAL A 265 8.77 2.36 3.32
C VAL A 265 9.21 3.14 4.57
N ILE A 266 8.91 2.64 5.77
CA ILE A 266 9.38 3.25 7.03
C ILE A 266 10.91 3.22 7.15
N GLY A 267 11.55 2.12 6.74
CA GLY A 267 13.01 2.01 6.70
C GLY A 267 13.64 3.10 5.84
N VAL A 268 13.12 3.31 4.63
CA VAL A 268 13.57 4.40 3.73
C VAL A 268 13.25 5.75 4.33
N MET A 269 12.04 5.96 4.85
CA MET A 269 11.63 7.21 5.49
C MET A 269 12.62 7.61 6.59
N SER A 270 13.10 6.66 7.39
CA SER A 270 14.07 6.89 8.49
C SER A 270 15.40 7.51 8.04
N LYS A 271 15.77 7.38 6.75
CA LYS A 271 16.97 8.01 6.19
C LYS A 271 16.77 9.50 5.88
N TYR A 272 15.54 9.91 5.60
CA TYR A 272 15.22 11.24 5.07
C TYR A 272 14.49 12.15 6.06
N ILE A 273 14.07 11.62 7.21
CA ILE A 273 13.27 12.37 8.18
C ILE A 273 13.85 12.26 9.58
N THR A 274 13.64 13.30 10.38
CA THR A 274 13.81 13.25 11.83
C THR A 274 12.44 13.04 12.46
N TYR A 275 12.28 11.95 13.20
CA TYR A 275 11.01 11.61 13.83
C TYR A 275 10.65 12.56 14.97
N THR A 276 9.43 13.12 14.93
CA THR A 276 8.85 13.76 16.11
C THR A 276 8.56 12.72 17.19
N GLU A 277 8.55 13.12 18.46
CA GLU A 277 8.29 12.20 19.58
C GLU A 277 6.94 11.47 19.44
N LYS A 278 5.91 12.19 19.00
CA LYS A 278 4.57 11.64 18.75
C LYS A 278 4.59 10.59 17.64
N LEU A 279 5.19 10.91 16.49
CA LEU A 279 5.26 10.00 15.34
C LEU A 279 6.06 8.74 15.71
N ARG A 280 7.23 8.92 16.34
CA ARG A 280 8.07 7.82 16.82
C ARG A 280 7.28 6.91 17.75
N SER A 281 6.67 7.46 18.80
CA SER A 281 5.93 6.67 19.78
C SER A 281 4.77 5.90 19.16
N SER A 282 4.08 6.49 18.18
CA SER A 282 3.03 5.82 17.41
C SER A 282 3.56 4.66 16.57
N LEU A 283 4.62 4.90 15.78
CA LEU A 283 5.22 3.88 14.92
C LEU A 283 5.85 2.74 15.72
N VAL A 284 6.54 3.04 16.82
CA VAL A 284 7.15 2.02 17.69
C VAL A 284 6.09 1.06 18.23
N LYS A 285 4.94 1.58 18.67
CA LYS A 285 3.81 0.75 19.10
C LYS A 285 3.30 -0.13 17.95
N LYS A 286 3.06 0.44 16.77
CA LYS A 286 2.50 -0.29 15.63
C LYS A 286 3.46 -1.35 15.06
N ILE A 287 4.77 -1.05 14.98
CA ILE A 287 5.79 -1.98 14.48
C ILE A 287 5.95 -3.18 15.42
N LEU A 288 5.95 -2.97 16.74
CA LEU A 288 6.05 -4.09 17.69
C LEU A 288 4.80 -4.97 17.67
N LEU A 289 3.62 -4.38 17.52
CA LEU A 289 2.33 -5.10 17.48
C LEU A 289 2.04 -5.80 16.15
N VAL A 290 3.00 -5.88 15.23
CA VAL A 290 2.87 -6.64 13.98
C VAL A 290 2.68 -8.12 14.31
N LYS A 291 1.63 -8.74 13.73
CA LYS A 291 1.20 -10.12 14.03
C LYS A 291 2.12 -11.20 13.46
N HIS A 292 3.01 -10.87 12.54
CA HIS A 292 3.85 -11.85 11.84
C HIS A 292 5.14 -12.17 12.60
N GLU A 293 5.20 -13.35 13.23
CA GLU A 293 6.34 -13.81 14.03
C GLU A 293 7.68 -13.80 13.26
N GLN A 294 7.65 -14.15 11.98
CA GLN A 294 8.83 -14.15 11.11
C GLN A 294 9.46 -12.75 10.91
N LEU A 295 8.73 -11.69 11.25
CA LEU A 295 9.18 -10.31 11.09
C LEU A 295 9.78 -9.71 12.37
N TYR A 296 9.86 -10.43 13.49
CA TYR A 296 10.39 -9.89 14.76
C TYR A 296 11.81 -9.32 14.64
N TYR A 297 12.71 -10.01 13.94
CA TYR A 297 14.04 -9.49 13.68
C TYR A 297 14.01 -8.23 12.82
N ASN A 298 13.22 -8.22 11.74
CA ASN A 298 13.07 -7.07 10.85
C ASN A 298 12.48 -5.86 11.58
N ASN A 299 11.49 -6.08 12.45
CA ASN A 299 10.87 -5.06 13.29
C ASN A 299 11.91 -4.48 14.27
N THR A 300 12.67 -5.34 14.93
CA THR A 300 13.71 -4.95 15.89
C THR A 300 14.83 -4.15 15.21
N LEU A 301 15.25 -4.57 14.01
CA LEU A 301 16.20 -3.84 13.17
C LEU A 301 15.64 -2.49 12.72
N LEU A 302 14.38 -2.42 12.30
CA LEU A 302 13.78 -1.15 11.90
C LEU A 302 13.68 -0.18 13.08
N LEU A 303 13.31 -0.67 14.27
CA LEU A 303 13.30 0.13 15.49
C LEU A 303 14.71 0.61 15.85
N SER A 304 15.75 -0.21 15.66
CA SER A 304 17.14 0.22 15.84
C SER A 304 17.47 1.45 14.98
N VAL A 305 17.05 1.43 13.72
CA VAL A 305 17.23 2.54 12.77
C VAL A 305 16.44 3.78 13.19
N ILE A 306 15.17 3.62 13.59
CA ILE A 306 14.31 4.73 14.04
C ILE A 306 14.91 5.42 15.28
N PHE A 307 15.42 4.65 16.24
CA PHE A 307 16.02 5.22 17.45
C PHE A 307 17.43 5.77 17.23
N LYS A 308 18.15 5.36 16.18
CA LYS A 308 19.47 5.91 15.84
C LYS A 308 19.43 7.43 15.64
N SER A 309 18.35 7.97 15.07
CA SER A 309 18.18 9.43 14.92
C SER A 309 17.98 10.18 16.24
N THR A 310 17.82 9.46 17.35
CA THR A 310 17.48 10.04 18.67
C THR A 310 18.66 10.03 19.66
N ARG A 311 19.86 9.64 19.22
CA ARG A 311 21.06 9.51 20.07
C ARG A 311 21.41 10.76 20.87
N ASN A 312 21.12 11.94 20.33
CA ASN A 312 21.45 13.22 20.98
C ASN A 312 20.27 13.83 21.75
N SER A 313 19.11 13.17 21.77
CA SER A 313 17.92 13.69 22.44
C SER A 313 17.90 13.25 23.92
N PRO A 314 17.89 14.19 24.88
CA PRO A 314 17.72 13.83 26.28
C PRO A 314 16.31 13.24 26.51
N ASN A 315 16.21 12.26 27.42
CA ASN A 315 14.94 11.65 27.88
C ASN A 315 14.14 10.80 26.88
N VAL A 316 14.75 10.26 25.83
CA VAL A 316 14.08 9.29 24.96
C VAL A 316 13.75 8.01 25.75
N LYS A 317 12.47 7.62 25.76
CA LYS A 317 11.99 6.37 26.37
C LYS A 317 11.29 5.47 25.35
N VAL A 318 11.38 4.17 25.59
CA VAL A 318 10.54 3.15 24.98
C VAL A 318 9.23 3.11 25.78
N PRO A 319 8.04 3.17 25.13
CA PRO A 319 6.78 3.14 25.87
C PRO A 319 6.64 1.87 26.71
N ASN A 320 6.14 2.00 27.96
CA ASN A 320 5.96 0.84 28.86
C ASN A 320 5.10 -0.28 28.24
N SER A 321 4.08 0.07 27.45
CA SER A 321 3.26 -0.91 26.72
C SER A 321 4.08 -1.75 25.75
N CYS A 322 5.10 -1.15 25.10
CA CYS A 322 5.99 -1.83 24.19
C CYS A 322 6.93 -2.78 24.92
N ILE A 323 7.45 -2.37 26.08
CA ILE A 323 8.27 -3.23 26.94
C ILE A 323 7.47 -4.46 27.40
N LYS A 324 6.23 -4.26 27.86
CA LYS A 324 5.35 -5.36 28.27
C LYS A 324 5.10 -6.34 27.13
N TYR A 325 4.77 -5.83 25.93
CA TYR A 325 4.55 -6.68 24.77
C TYR A 325 5.80 -7.49 24.37
N MET A 326 6.98 -6.88 24.42
CA MET A 326 8.24 -7.58 24.19
C MET A 326 8.50 -8.66 25.25
N ALA A 327 8.15 -8.42 26.51
CA ALA A 327 8.25 -9.41 27.59
C ALA A 327 7.24 -10.57 27.41
N GLU A 328 6.03 -10.30 26.94
CA GLU A 328 5.05 -11.35 26.60
C GLU A 328 5.57 -12.30 25.50
N HIS A 329 6.41 -11.79 24.59
CA HIS A 329 7.02 -12.54 23.48
C HIS A 329 8.54 -12.71 23.67
N THR A 330 8.98 -12.92 24.91
CA THR A 330 10.40 -12.92 25.32
C THR A 330 11.29 -13.74 24.38
N ASN A 331 10.92 -14.99 24.07
CA ASN A 331 11.76 -15.88 23.26
C ASN A 331 12.09 -15.29 21.87
N LEU A 332 11.07 -14.82 21.14
CA LEU A 332 11.23 -14.24 19.81
C LEU A 332 12.01 -12.92 19.87
N GLN A 333 11.73 -12.09 20.89
CA GLN A 333 12.36 -10.79 21.03
C GLN A 333 13.85 -10.91 21.44
N ILE A 334 14.18 -11.84 22.34
CA ILE A 334 15.56 -12.14 22.73
C ILE A 334 16.34 -12.69 21.55
N GLU A 335 15.76 -13.58 20.73
CA GLU A 335 16.42 -14.06 19.51
C GLU A 335 16.67 -12.92 18.51
N ALA A 336 15.69 -12.03 18.34
CA ALA A 336 15.82 -10.85 17.48
C ALA A 336 16.94 -9.92 17.95
N PHE A 337 17.02 -9.63 19.26
CA PHE A 337 18.11 -8.81 19.81
C PHE A 337 19.47 -9.51 19.72
N LYS A 338 19.55 -10.82 19.95
CA LYS A 338 20.77 -11.59 19.76
C LYS A 338 21.29 -11.50 18.33
N LYS A 339 20.39 -11.56 17.33
CA LYS A 339 20.75 -11.33 15.92
C LYS A 339 21.18 -9.88 15.66
N LEU A 340 20.46 -8.91 16.24
CA LEU A 340 20.77 -7.48 16.08
C LEU A 340 22.17 -7.15 16.60
N LEU A 341 22.50 -7.58 17.82
CA LEU A 341 23.77 -7.24 18.50
C LEU A 341 25.01 -7.78 17.77
N LYS A 342 24.87 -8.85 16.99
CA LYS A 342 25.94 -9.33 16.09
C LYS A 342 26.26 -8.36 14.96
N SER A 343 25.30 -7.53 14.58
CA SER A 343 25.38 -6.63 13.41
C SER A 343 25.48 -5.15 13.79
N ASP A 344 24.82 -4.72 14.87
CA ASP A 344 24.71 -3.32 15.26
C ASP A 344 24.61 -3.16 16.78
N LYS A 345 25.42 -2.24 17.31
CA LYS A 345 25.42 -1.82 18.72
C LYS A 345 24.34 -0.77 18.92
N SER A 346 23.10 -1.24 18.94
CA SER A 346 21.95 -0.37 18.85
C SER A 346 21.65 0.40 20.15
N ILE A 347 21.36 1.70 20.02
CA ILE A 347 20.79 2.50 21.11
C ILE A 347 19.39 2.04 21.51
N PHE A 348 18.60 1.47 20.59
CA PHE A 348 17.28 0.93 20.90
C PHE A 348 17.38 -0.19 21.94
N TYR A 349 18.41 -1.04 21.82
CA TYR A 349 18.67 -2.08 22.80
C TYR A 349 19.03 -1.49 24.18
N LEU A 350 19.96 -0.52 24.23
CA LEU A 350 20.33 0.16 25.49
C LEU A 350 19.11 0.75 26.21
N LEU A 351 18.26 1.45 25.45
CA LEU A 351 17.03 2.05 25.98
C LEU A 351 16.04 0.98 26.46
N THR A 352 15.94 -0.13 25.74
CA THR A 352 15.08 -1.27 26.12
C THR A 352 15.56 -1.91 27.42
N VAL A 353 16.86 -2.14 27.60
CA VAL A 353 17.43 -2.64 28.86
C VAL A 353 17.12 -1.67 30.01
N ARG A 354 17.46 -0.39 29.85
CA ARG A 354 17.22 0.65 30.87
C ARG A 354 15.76 0.72 31.27
N ASP A 355 14.87 0.82 30.28
CA ASP A 355 13.43 1.01 30.52
C ASP A 355 12.79 -0.27 31.09
N SER A 356 13.28 -1.46 30.73
CA SER A 356 12.87 -2.73 31.35
C SER A 356 13.28 -2.82 32.82
N ILE A 357 14.51 -2.43 33.18
CA ILE A 357 14.95 -2.37 34.58
C ILE A 357 14.09 -1.36 35.36
N MET A 358 13.85 -0.17 34.80
CA MET A 358 13.00 0.84 35.47
C MET A 358 11.56 0.36 35.66
N LEU A 359 10.99 -0.34 34.68
CA LEU A 359 9.61 -0.83 34.74
C LEU A 359 9.48 -2.06 35.67
N SER A 360 10.50 -2.90 35.77
CA SER A 360 10.53 -4.06 36.68
C SER A 360 10.35 -3.68 38.15
N LYS A 361 10.75 -2.46 38.55
CA LYS A 361 10.50 -1.92 39.91
C LYS A 361 9.01 -1.84 40.25
N LYS A 362 8.15 -1.71 39.23
CA LYS A 362 6.70 -1.55 39.37
C LYS A 362 5.93 -2.81 38.97
N ASP A 363 6.51 -3.63 38.08
CA ASP A 363 5.84 -4.79 37.51
C ASP A 363 6.80 -5.99 37.45
N LYS A 364 6.62 -6.93 38.37
CA LYS A 364 7.50 -8.10 38.53
C LYS A 364 7.46 -9.06 37.34
N SER A 365 6.42 -9.00 36.50
CA SER A 365 6.33 -9.85 35.30
C SER A 365 7.45 -9.60 34.29
N ILE A 366 8.12 -8.44 34.37
CA ILE A 366 9.16 -8.01 33.44
C ILE A 366 10.57 -8.40 33.92
N CYS A 367 10.71 -8.85 35.18
CA CYS A 367 12.02 -9.16 35.76
C CYS A 367 12.78 -10.24 34.97
N SER A 368 12.10 -11.30 34.54
CA SER A 368 12.72 -12.36 33.72
C SER A 368 13.22 -11.82 32.39
N PHE A 369 12.38 -11.07 31.67
CA PHE A 369 12.76 -10.43 30.41
C PHE A 369 13.93 -9.46 30.56
N ALA A 370 13.94 -8.63 31.62
CA ALA A 370 15.04 -7.71 31.90
C ALA A 370 16.35 -8.45 32.20
N SER A 371 16.28 -9.56 32.96
CA SER A 371 17.41 -10.43 33.23
C SER A 371 17.95 -11.07 31.94
N ASP A 372 17.08 -11.61 31.09
CA ASP A 372 17.47 -12.24 29.82
C ASP A 372 18.15 -11.26 28.86
N LEU A 373 17.66 -10.01 28.81
CA LEU A 373 18.34 -8.94 28.08
C LEU A 373 19.74 -8.67 28.65
N ILE A 374 19.89 -8.53 29.96
CA ILE A 374 21.22 -8.27 30.54
C ILE A 374 22.18 -9.45 30.29
N ASN A 375 21.68 -10.68 30.28
CA ASN A 375 22.49 -11.87 30.01
C ASN A 375 22.92 -12.02 28.54
N LEU A 376 22.30 -11.30 27.60
CA LEU A 376 22.74 -11.23 26.19
C LEU A 376 24.01 -10.39 26.00
N ILE A 377 24.47 -9.68 27.03
CA ILE A 377 25.63 -8.78 26.92
C ILE A 377 26.91 -9.61 26.84
N ASP A 378 27.54 -9.60 25.66
CA ASP A 378 28.94 -9.98 25.55
C ASP A 378 29.79 -8.87 26.18
N LEU A 379 30.41 -9.18 27.32
CA LEU A 379 31.22 -8.26 28.13
C LEU A 379 32.58 -8.03 27.47
N ASN A 380 32.60 -7.28 26.37
CA ASN A 380 33.82 -6.87 25.66
C ASN A 380 34.24 -5.45 26.07
N ASP A 381 35.54 -5.16 26.14
CA ASP A 381 36.08 -3.83 26.46
C ASP A 381 35.90 -2.81 25.33
N ASP A 382 34.65 -2.46 25.06
CA ASP A 382 34.26 -1.44 24.12
C ASP A 382 33.33 -0.39 24.74
N ASP A 383 33.35 0.82 24.19
CA ASP A 383 32.62 1.98 24.73
C ASP A 383 31.12 1.72 24.91
N TYR A 384 30.53 0.90 24.03
CA TYR A 384 29.12 0.55 24.08
C TYR A 384 28.79 -0.33 25.28
N THR A 385 29.62 -1.33 25.54
CA THR A 385 29.46 -2.22 26.69
C THR A 385 29.69 -1.45 27.98
N ILE A 386 30.66 -0.53 28.01
CA ILE A 386 30.87 0.38 29.14
C ILE A 386 29.64 1.26 29.37
N GLU A 387 29.05 1.84 28.32
CA GLU A 387 27.82 2.65 28.42
C GLU A 387 26.65 1.83 28.97
N LEU A 388 26.50 0.59 28.49
CA LEU A 388 25.47 -0.34 28.95
C LEU A 388 25.66 -0.75 30.42
N VAL A 389 26.89 -1.09 30.82
CA VAL A 389 27.23 -1.42 32.21
C VAL A 389 26.95 -0.22 33.12
N LYS A 390 27.35 0.99 32.72
CA LYS A 390 27.01 2.23 33.45
C LYS A 390 25.50 2.39 33.59
N LEU A 391 24.72 2.22 32.50
CA LEU A 391 23.26 2.31 32.55
C LEU A 391 22.63 1.29 33.51
N ILE A 392 23.12 0.05 33.51
CA ILE A 392 22.68 -0.99 34.42
C ILE A 392 23.01 -0.59 35.86
N MET A 393 24.22 -0.11 36.12
CA MET A 393 24.66 0.29 37.47
C MET A 393 23.89 1.50 38.02
N TYR A 394 23.60 2.51 37.19
CA TYR A 394 22.91 3.74 37.61
C TYR A 394 21.40 3.57 37.78
N SER A 395 20.80 2.51 37.21
CA SER A 395 19.35 2.33 37.24
C SER A 395 18.78 1.90 38.61
N SER A 396 19.64 1.66 39.62
CA SER A 396 19.33 1.57 41.07
C SER A 396 18.05 0.77 41.41
N ASN A 397 18.10 -0.55 41.26
CA ASN A 397 17.02 -1.46 41.62
C ASN A 397 17.40 -2.31 42.85
N ASN A 398 16.46 -2.52 43.78
CA ASN A 398 16.70 -3.27 45.03
C ASN A 398 16.23 -4.73 44.95
N GLU A 399 15.70 -5.16 43.80
CA GLU A 399 15.26 -6.55 43.61
C GLU A 399 16.44 -7.55 43.65
N PRO A 400 16.29 -8.72 44.28
CA PRO A 400 17.39 -9.68 44.48
C PRO A 400 18.09 -10.11 43.18
N TRP A 401 17.31 -10.38 42.13
CA TRP A 401 17.83 -10.78 40.82
C TRP A 401 18.77 -9.72 40.22
N TYR A 402 18.44 -8.43 40.41
CA TYR A 402 19.23 -7.33 39.87
C TYR A 402 20.51 -7.13 40.68
N LEU A 403 20.45 -7.24 42.01
CA LEU A 403 21.63 -7.15 42.87
C LEU A 403 22.65 -8.25 42.56
N GLU A 404 22.17 -9.46 42.29
CA GLU A 404 23.02 -10.59 41.87
C GLU A 404 23.69 -10.34 40.52
N ILE A 405 22.93 -9.87 39.53
CA ILE A 405 23.46 -9.49 38.22
C ILE A 405 24.49 -8.36 38.34
N VAL A 406 24.19 -7.31 39.10
CA VAL A 406 25.13 -6.19 39.34
C VAL A 406 26.40 -6.69 40.02
N LYS A 407 26.30 -7.60 40.99
CA LYS A 407 27.47 -8.22 41.62
C LYS A 407 28.31 -9.00 40.62
N ASN A 408 27.67 -9.78 39.74
CA ASN A 408 28.35 -10.55 38.70
C ASN A 408 29.05 -9.65 37.65
N ILE A 409 28.41 -8.54 37.26
CA ILE A 409 29.00 -7.55 36.34
C ILE A 409 30.18 -6.85 37.01
N LYS A 410 30.04 -6.40 38.26
CA LYS A 410 31.14 -5.79 39.03
C LYS A 410 32.35 -6.71 39.11
N ASN A 411 32.15 -7.98 39.46
CA ASN A 411 33.24 -8.96 39.57
C ASN A 411 33.98 -9.24 38.24
N LYS A 412 33.39 -8.88 37.08
CA LYS A 412 34.00 -9.07 35.76
C LYS A 412 34.63 -7.80 35.17
N TYR A 413 34.24 -6.61 35.63
CA TYR A 413 34.64 -5.30 35.05
C TYR A 413 35.42 -4.39 36.02
N ILE A 414 35.47 -4.74 37.31
CA ILE A 414 36.23 -4.08 38.37
C ILE A 414 37.10 -5.14 39.03
#